data_AF-A0A1Y1MHN9-F1
#
_entry.id   AF-A0A1Y1MHN9-F1
#
_cell.length_a   1.000
_cell.length_b   1.000
_cell.length_c   1.000
_cell.angle_alpha   90.00
_cell.angle_beta   90.00
_cell.angle_gamma   90.00
#
_symmetry.space_group_name_H-M   'P 1'
#
loop_
_entity.id
_entity.type
_entity.pdbx_description
1 polymer ?
#
loop_
_entity_poly.entity_id
_entity_poly.type
_entity_poly.pdbx_seq_one_letter_code
_entity_poly.pdbx_strand_id
1 'polypeptide(L)'
;MSAVSVEIPHCILSAIISLADSLGMHITSTSWDQHFRVALVASRKPFHHATGRTFNDLLQNLVLLCNQCETTSDWILGAPLEELPVVEQIPILHRLDHSIHTTRLWAINETKRLANHWEVDKFFTITHCDIVNYLAQLSILKLNDHTADIERGGFGAHVQVCINMRAKLASEVTTNHDTLKVTQKVCIDTLASVCRMISLANLQMIFPDNQFYRRSSFNGPEKPSSYVSTYLGAISNRASIVYTTILDAILSPVLATTEDHHISNMILKIMCECWLDHIYMNKMKFSQSGAYQLLTDFASVTTWLVNCPIITQHMRKVMLKNEVLRRCEGVGRLLLRSPGEQLKMNEIKANGSVLSKIVHL
;
A
#
# COMPACT_ATOMS: atom_id res chain seq x y z
N MET A 1 -65.56 -11.60 18.95
CA MET A 1 -64.94 -10.32 19.37
C MET A 1 -64.30 -9.73 18.15
N SER A 2 -64.96 -8.77 17.49
CA SER A 2 -64.38 -8.03 16.36
C SER A 2 -63.26 -7.15 16.92
N ALA A 3 -62.05 -7.30 16.41
CA ALA A 3 -60.97 -6.37 16.69
C ALA A 3 -61.44 -4.98 16.27
N VAL A 4 -61.57 -4.06 17.23
CA VAL A 4 -61.78 -2.65 16.95
C VAL A 4 -60.49 -2.16 16.30
N SER A 5 -60.48 -2.01 14.97
CA SER A 5 -59.41 -1.32 14.27
C SER A 5 -59.50 0.15 14.68
N VAL A 6 -58.61 0.57 15.58
CA VAL A 6 -58.47 1.98 15.94
C VAL A 6 -57.91 2.69 14.71
N GLU A 7 -58.78 3.34 13.93
CA GLU A 7 -58.35 4.21 12.84
C GLU A 7 -57.67 5.45 13.43
N ILE A 8 -56.36 5.56 13.20
CA ILE A 8 -55.58 6.74 13.60
C ILE A 8 -55.99 7.89 12.67
N PRO A 9 -56.43 9.04 13.20
CA PRO A 9 -56.77 10.20 12.37
C PRO A 9 -55.61 10.60 11.46
N HIS A 10 -55.89 10.88 10.19
CA HIS A 10 -54.87 11.13 9.17
C HIS A 10 -53.92 12.28 9.57
N CYS A 11 -54.43 13.34 10.22
CA CYS A 11 -53.59 14.43 10.72
C CYS A 11 -52.59 13.99 11.80
N ILE A 12 -52.97 13.04 12.66
CA ILE A 12 -52.10 12.48 13.70
C ILE A 12 -51.08 11.56 13.04
N LEU A 13 -51.49 10.73 12.09
CA LEU A 13 -50.59 9.86 11.34
C LEU A 13 -49.53 10.67 10.59
N SER A 14 -49.92 11.71 9.87
CA SER A 14 -49.00 12.60 9.15
C SER A 14 -48.04 13.34 10.09
N ALA A 15 -48.52 13.79 11.25
CA ALA A 15 -47.66 14.43 12.26
C ALA A 15 -46.64 13.45 12.85
N ILE A 16 -47.05 12.20 13.11
CA ILE A 16 -46.15 11.14 13.61
C ILE A 16 -45.09 10.77 12.57
N ILE A 17 -45.48 10.63 11.30
CA ILE A 17 -44.55 10.33 10.20
C ILE A 17 -43.53 11.47 10.06
N SER A 18 -44.00 12.73 9.99
CA SER A 18 -43.11 13.88 9.88
C SER A 18 -42.15 14.01 11.08
N LEU A 19 -42.62 13.71 12.30
CA LEU A 19 -41.76 13.67 13.48
C LEU A 19 -40.73 12.53 13.40
N ALA A 20 -41.15 11.34 12.96
CA ALA A 20 -40.26 10.19 12.79
C ALA A 20 -39.17 10.46 11.75
N ASP A 21 -39.53 11.05 10.61
CA ASP A 21 -38.59 11.44 9.56
C ASP A 21 -37.60 12.50 10.05
N SER A 22 -38.11 13.53 10.75
CA SER A 22 -37.27 14.60 11.31
C SER A 22 -36.30 14.07 12.37
N LEU A 23 -36.76 13.18 13.26
CA LEU A 23 -35.92 12.52 14.26
C LEU A 23 -34.90 11.58 13.61
N GLY A 24 -35.30 10.82 12.61
CA GLY A 24 -34.43 9.93 11.84
C GLY A 24 -33.29 10.71 11.18
N MET A 25 -33.61 11.83 10.53
CA MET A 25 -32.61 12.73 9.94
C MET A 25 -31.69 13.35 10.99
N HIS A 26 -32.23 13.79 12.13
CA HIS A 26 -31.42 14.35 13.22
C HIS A 26 -30.46 13.32 13.83
N ILE A 27 -30.94 12.12 14.16
CA ILE A 27 -30.14 11.03 14.73
C ILE A 27 -29.06 10.62 13.76
N THR A 28 -29.40 10.44 12.48
CA THR A 28 -28.45 10.11 11.42
C THR A 28 -27.36 11.17 11.30
N SER A 29 -27.75 12.44 11.30
CA SER A 29 -26.82 13.57 11.19
C SER A 29 -25.85 13.62 12.37
N THR A 30 -26.38 13.63 13.59
CA THR A 30 -25.60 13.74 14.83
C THR A 30 -24.74 12.50 15.08
N SER A 31 -25.24 11.32 14.73
CA SER A 31 -24.48 10.06 14.80
C SER A 31 -23.27 10.12 13.87
N TRP A 32 -23.42 10.57 12.63
CA TRP A 32 -22.27 10.74 11.73
C TRP A 32 -21.26 11.73 12.29
N ASP A 33 -21.69 12.91 12.74
CA ASP A 33 -20.79 13.93 13.29
C ASP A 33 -19.96 13.38 14.46
N GLN A 34 -20.59 12.60 15.33
CA GLN A 34 -19.94 11.97 16.46
C GLN A 34 -18.94 10.88 16.02
N HIS A 35 -19.33 9.96 15.14
CA HIS A 35 -18.43 8.90 14.64
C HIS A 35 -17.25 9.48 13.84
N PHE A 36 -17.52 10.45 12.98
CA PHE A 36 -16.50 11.15 12.20
C PHE A 36 -15.52 11.88 13.13
N ARG A 37 -16.01 12.58 14.16
CA ARG A 37 -15.15 13.23 15.16
C ARG A 37 -14.28 12.22 15.90
N VAL A 38 -14.84 11.08 16.31
CA VAL A 38 -14.07 10.02 16.99
C VAL A 38 -12.94 9.50 16.08
N ALA A 39 -13.24 9.21 14.82
CA ALA A 39 -12.24 8.77 13.85
C ALA A 39 -11.15 9.83 13.61
N LEU A 40 -11.54 11.10 13.45
CA LEU A 40 -10.62 12.21 13.25
C LEU A 40 -9.74 12.51 14.48
N VAL A 41 -10.27 12.36 15.69
CA VAL A 41 -9.48 12.51 16.92
C VAL A 41 -8.51 11.34 17.06
N ALA A 42 -8.95 10.12 16.75
CA ALA A 42 -8.08 8.94 16.75
C ALA A 42 -6.96 9.07 15.71
N SER A 43 -7.23 9.68 14.55
CA SER A 43 -6.28 9.88 13.46
C SER A 43 -5.19 10.92 13.73
N ARG A 44 -5.37 11.77 14.75
CA ARG A 44 -4.38 12.80 15.15
C ARG A 44 -3.32 12.27 16.11
N LYS A 45 -3.55 11.12 16.73
CA LYS A 45 -2.58 10.49 17.63
C LYS A 45 -1.54 9.73 16.81
N PRO A 46 -0.29 9.59 17.29
CA PRO A 46 0.65 8.61 16.74
C PRO A 46 -0.03 7.24 16.69
N PHE A 47 0.29 6.44 15.65
CA PHE A 47 -0.39 5.20 15.29
C PHE A 47 -1.14 4.51 16.43
N HIS A 48 -2.45 4.38 16.25
CA HIS A 48 -3.34 3.72 17.19
C HIS A 48 -4.14 2.65 16.45
N HIS A 49 -4.02 1.38 16.87
CA HIS A 49 -4.65 0.23 16.21
C HIS A 49 -6.18 0.36 16.04
N ALA A 50 -6.85 1.18 16.84
CA ALA A 50 -8.29 1.38 16.70
C ALA A 50 -8.68 2.43 15.64
N THR A 51 -7.76 3.27 15.16
CA THR A 51 -8.09 4.34 14.21
C THR A 51 -8.64 3.78 12.91
N GLY A 52 -8.03 2.70 12.41
CA GLY A 52 -8.53 2.02 11.21
C GLY A 52 -9.95 1.50 11.39
N ARG A 53 -10.22 0.86 12.53
CA ARG A 53 -11.55 0.39 12.90
C ARG A 53 -12.58 1.51 12.99
N THR A 54 -12.26 2.66 13.59
CA THR A 54 -13.23 3.76 13.70
C THR A 54 -13.60 4.35 12.33
N PHE A 55 -12.68 4.37 11.37
CA PHE A 55 -13.01 4.73 9.98
C PHE A 55 -13.82 3.63 9.29
N ASN A 56 -13.51 2.36 9.53
CA ASN A 56 -14.26 1.24 8.95
C ASN A 56 -15.72 1.26 9.40
N ASP A 57 -15.97 1.42 10.70
CA ASP A 57 -17.32 1.45 11.28
C ASP A 57 -18.13 2.65 10.74
N LEU A 58 -17.47 3.81 10.58
CA LEU A 58 -18.05 4.98 9.95
C LEU A 58 -18.50 4.70 8.50
N LEU A 59 -17.62 4.09 7.69
CA LEU A 59 -17.92 3.74 6.30
C LEU A 59 -19.04 2.71 6.22
N GLN A 60 -19.00 1.67 7.06
CA GLN A 60 -20.03 0.64 7.12
C GLN A 60 -21.42 1.25 7.39
N ASN A 61 -21.52 2.14 8.38
CA ASN A 61 -22.78 2.80 8.73
C ASN A 61 -23.31 3.66 7.58
N LEU A 62 -22.44 4.41 6.90
CA LEU A 62 -22.83 5.25 5.77
C LEU A 62 -23.25 4.42 4.55
N VAL A 63 -22.56 3.32 4.28
CA VAL A 63 -22.93 2.41 3.18
C VAL A 63 -24.27 1.73 3.47
N LEU A 64 -24.49 1.26 4.69
CA LEU A 64 -25.77 0.66 5.08
C LEU A 64 -26.92 1.65 4.87
N LEU A 65 -26.74 2.89 5.35
CA LEU A 65 -27.75 3.92 5.23
C LEU A 65 -27.99 4.34 3.77
N CYS A 66 -26.93 4.47 2.97
CA CYS A 66 -27.05 4.76 1.55
C CYS A 66 -27.82 3.64 0.82
N ASN A 67 -27.50 2.38 1.12
CA ASN A 67 -28.18 1.22 0.55
C ASN A 67 -29.67 1.16 0.93
N GLN A 68 -30.04 1.62 2.11
CA GLN A 68 -31.46 1.71 2.53
C GLN A 68 -32.22 2.74 1.70
N CYS A 69 -31.58 3.83 1.26
CA CYS A 69 -32.19 4.79 0.34
C CYS A 69 -32.40 4.20 -1.06
N GLU A 70 -31.62 3.19 -1.46
CA GLU A 70 -31.73 2.59 -2.79
C GLU A 70 -32.81 1.52 -2.88
N THR A 71 -33.31 0.97 -1.77
CA THR A 71 -34.23 -0.18 -1.81
C THR A 71 -35.60 0.15 -1.22
N THR A 72 -36.66 -0.36 -1.86
CA THR A 72 -38.03 -0.34 -1.32
C THR A 72 -38.58 -1.76 -1.18
N SER A 73 -39.79 -1.91 -0.67
CA SER A 73 -40.51 -3.20 -0.60
C SER A 73 -40.56 -3.93 -1.94
N ASP A 74 -40.65 -3.15 -3.02
CA ASP A 74 -40.86 -3.64 -4.37
C ASP A 74 -39.56 -3.70 -5.19
N TRP A 75 -38.49 -3.02 -4.71
CA TRP A 75 -37.23 -2.86 -5.46
C TRP A 75 -36.00 -3.23 -4.62
N ILE A 76 -35.61 -4.50 -4.64
CA ILE A 76 -34.44 -5.03 -3.90
C ILE A 76 -33.11 -4.73 -4.62
N LEU A 77 -33.14 -4.64 -5.95
CA LEU A 77 -32.00 -4.36 -6.84
C LEU A 77 -31.91 -2.87 -7.22
N GLY A 78 -32.58 -2.02 -6.45
CA GLY A 78 -32.54 -0.58 -6.55
C GLY A 78 -33.80 0.00 -7.19
N ALA A 79 -34.37 1.01 -6.53
CA ALA A 79 -35.63 1.62 -6.91
C ALA A 79 -35.46 2.59 -8.09
N PRO A 80 -36.52 2.81 -8.89
CA PRO A 80 -36.53 3.86 -9.90
C PRO A 80 -36.36 5.24 -9.24
N LEU A 81 -35.80 6.20 -9.99
CA LEU A 81 -35.45 7.53 -9.47
C LEU A 81 -36.63 8.27 -8.82
N GLU A 82 -37.85 8.03 -9.30
CA GLU A 82 -39.11 8.59 -8.81
C GLU A 82 -39.50 8.09 -7.41
N GLU A 83 -39.03 6.91 -7.03
CA GLU A 83 -39.30 6.28 -5.73
C GLU A 83 -38.16 6.51 -4.71
N LEU A 84 -37.04 7.12 -5.13
CA LEU A 84 -35.91 7.36 -4.25
C LEU A 84 -36.16 8.56 -3.31
N PRO A 85 -35.75 8.47 -2.03
CA PRO A 85 -35.71 9.60 -1.12
C PRO A 85 -34.51 10.50 -1.43
N VAL A 86 -34.55 11.17 -2.58
CA VAL A 86 -33.39 11.91 -3.15
C VAL A 86 -32.89 12.99 -2.19
N VAL A 87 -33.78 13.70 -1.51
CA VAL A 87 -33.42 14.82 -0.62
C VAL A 87 -32.67 14.29 0.61
N GLU A 88 -33.12 13.17 1.17
CA GLU A 88 -32.53 12.51 2.33
C GLU A 88 -31.20 11.84 1.98
N GLN A 89 -31.06 11.36 0.75
CA GLN A 89 -29.84 10.69 0.28
C GLN A 89 -28.68 11.65 0.01
N ILE A 90 -28.94 12.88 -0.46
CA ILE A 90 -27.92 13.91 -0.71
C ILE A 90 -26.93 14.07 0.47
N PRO A 91 -27.36 14.32 1.72
CA PRO A 91 -26.43 14.48 2.83
C PRO A 91 -25.67 13.19 3.16
N ILE A 92 -26.24 12.01 2.89
CA ILE A 92 -25.57 10.72 3.10
C ILE A 92 -24.43 10.56 2.10
N LEU A 93 -24.67 10.82 0.82
CA LEU A 93 -23.66 10.74 -0.23
C LEU A 93 -22.53 11.75 0.00
N HIS A 94 -22.87 12.99 0.38
CA HIS A 94 -21.88 14.01 0.71
C HIS A 94 -20.99 13.57 1.88
N ARG A 95 -21.56 12.97 2.92
CA ARG A 95 -20.81 12.43 4.07
C ARG A 95 -19.96 11.24 3.68
N LEU A 96 -20.48 10.35 2.83
CA LEU A 96 -19.75 9.20 2.32
C LEU A 96 -18.53 9.66 1.51
N ASP A 97 -18.70 10.62 0.60
CA ASP A 97 -17.62 11.23 -0.16
C ASP A 97 -16.50 11.76 0.75
N HIS A 98 -16.87 12.63 1.69
CA HIS A 98 -15.93 13.20 2.66
C HIS A 98 -15.26 12.13 3.53
N SER A 99 -15.98 11.09 3.93
CA SER A 99 -15.46 10.03 4.80
C SER A 99 -14.45 9.16 4.05
N ILE A 100 -14.74 8.77 2.81
CA ILE A 100 -13.81 8.02 1.95
C ILE A 100 -12.55 8.86 1.69
N HIS A 101 -12.73 10.13 1.31
CA HIS A 101 -11.63 11.05 1.06
C HIS A 101 -10.71 11.20 2.28
N THR A 102 -11.30 11.46 3.45
CA THR A 102 -10.55 11.65 4.71
C THR A 102 -9.82 10.38 5.12
N THR A 103 -10.48 9.22 5.04
CA THR A 103 -9.89 7.91 5.37
C THR A 103 -8.69 7.61 4.46
N ARG A 104 -8.80 7.89 3.17
CA ARG A 104 -7.73 7.75 2.19
C ARG A 104 -6.52 8.64 2.54
N LEU A 105 -6.76 9.92 2.82
CA LEU A 105 -5.68 10.84 3.19
C LEU A 105 -5.00 10.44 4.49
N TRP A 106 -5.75 9.97 5.48
CA TRP A 106 -5.19 9.42 6.71
C TRP A 106 -4.28 8.23 6.43
N ALA A 107 -4.75 7.24 5.65
CA ALA A 107 -3.98 6.05 5.33
C ALA A 107 -2.65 6.41 4.63
N ILE A 108 -2.68 7.31 3.63
CA ILE A 108 -1.48 7.77 2.92
C ILE A 108 -0.50 8.48 3.88
N ASN A 109 -1.00 9.41 4.69
CA ASN A 109 -0.13 10.19 5.58
C ASN A 109 0.48 9.34 6.70
N GLU A 110 -0.32 8.46 7.29
CA GLU A 110 0.15 7.62 8.40
C GLU A 110 1.10 6.53 7.90
N THR A 111 0.81 5.89 6.77
CA THR A 111 1.75 4.94 6.15
C THR A 111 3.07 5.60 5.72
N LYS A 112 3.02 6.84 5.21
CA LYS A 112 4.24 7.62 4.95
C LYS A 112 5.05 7.87 6.24
N ARG A 113 4.39 8.25 7.34
CA ARG A 113 5.05 8.44 8.65
C ARG A 113 5.69 7.14 9.13
N LEU A 114 4.94 6.03 9.10
CA LEU A 114 5.40 4.71 9.52
C LEU A 114 6.57 4.22 8.68
N ALA A 115 6.51 4.38 7.35
CA ALA A 115 7.60 4.02 6.44
C ALA A 115 8.89 4.79 6.78
N ASN A 116 8.81 6.09 7.05
CA ASN A 116 9.97 6.91 7.44
C ASN A 116 10.63 6.46 8.75
N HIS A 117 9.88 5.85 9.66
CA HIS A 117 10.40 5.28 10.91
C HIS A 117 10.67 3.78 10.81
N TRP A 118 10.48 3.21 9.62
CA TRP A 118 10.58 1.78 9.34
C TRP A 118 9.71 0.89 10.26
N GLU A 119 8.55 1.40 10.69
CA GLU A 119 7.55 0.68 11.49
C GLU A 119 6.66 -0.19 10.57
N VAL A 120 7.27 -1.19 9.91
CA VAL A 120 6.63 -1.95 8.82
C VAL A 120 5.46 -2.83 9.26
N ASP A 121 5.46 -3.30 10.51
CA ASP A 121 4.36 -4.07 11.12
C ASP A 121 3.06 -3.26 11.17
N LYS A 122 3.16 -2.03 11.65
CA LYS A 122 2.05 -1.07 11.71
C LYS A 122 1.68 -0.61 10.30
N PHE A 123 2.66 -0.44 9.42
CA PHE A 123 2.43 -0.09 8.03
C PHE A 123 1.56 -1.14 7.31
N PHE A 124 1.89 -2.43 7.45
CA PHE A 124 1.11 -3.51 6.84
C PHE A 124 -0.23 -3.75 7.51
N THR A 125 -0.38 -3.38 8.79
CA THR A 125 -1.71 -3.31 9.41
C THR A 125 -2.63 -2.37 8.62
N ILE A 126 -2.15 -1.18 8.24
CA ILE A 126 -2.97 -0.25 7.45
C ILE A 126 -3.18 -0.78 6.02
N THR A 127 -2.12 -1.20 5.34
CA THR A 127 -2.20 -1.51 3.91
C THR A 127 -2.82 -2.87 3.59
N HIS A 128 -2.65 -3.87 4.45
CA HIS A 128 -3.20 -5.23 4.24
C HIS A 128 -4.49 -5.50 5.02
N CYS A 129 -4.80 -4.71 6.06
CA CYS A 129 -6.03 -4.87 6.83
C CYS A 129 -6.97 -3.69 6.64
N ASP A 130 -6.60 -2.49 7.09
CA ASP A 130 -7.53 -1.35 7.13
C ASP A 130 -8.06 -0.97 5.74
N ILE A 131 -7.17 -0.77 4.75
CA ILE A 131 -7.59 -0.42 3.37
C ILE A 131 -8.46 -1.52 2.76
N VAL A 132 -8.12 -2.79 3.01
CA VAL A 132 -8.89 -3.95 2.50
C VAL A 132 -10.29 -3.96 3.11
N ASN A 133 -10.41 -3.69 4.41
CA ASN A 133 -11.70 -3.60 5.09
C ASN A 133 -12.55 -2.46 4.55
N TYR A 134 -11.96 -1.28 4.30
CA TYR A 134 -12.68 -0.16 3.69
C TYR A 134 -13.22 -0.51 2.30
N LEU A 135 -12.39 -1.14 1.46
CA LEU A 135 -12.81 -1.60 0.14
C LEU A 135 -13.91 -2.66 0.23
N ALA A 136 -13.85 -3.55 1.23
CA ALA A 136 -14.91 -4.51 1.48
C ALA A 136 -16.24 -3.81 1.81
N GLN A 137 -16.23 -2.79 2.66
CA GLN A 137 -17.45 -2.00 2.95
C GLN A 137 -17.97 -1.28 1.71
N LEU A 138 -17.11 -0.70 0.88
CA LEU A 138 -17.53 0.02 -0.32
C LEU A 138 -17.96 -0.92 -1.47
N SER A 139 -17.52 -2.18 -1.46
CA SER A 139 -17.92 -3.14 -2.50
C SER A 139 -19.39 -3.55 -2.43
N ILE A 140 -20.02 -3.40 -1.26
CA ILE A 140 -21.45 -3.65 -1.05
C ILE A 140 -22.33 -2.40 -1.26
N LEU A 141 -21.73 -1.26 -1.61
CA LEU A 141 -22.45 -0.02 -1.88
C LEU A 141 -23.30 -0.17 -3.13
N LYS A 142 -24.60 0.09 -2.99
CA LYS A 142 -25.57 0.16 -4.08
C LYS A 142 -25.68 1.62 -4.50
N LEU A 143 -25.40 1.90 -5.77
CA LEU A 143 -25.64 3.19 -6.40
C LEU A 143 -26.08 2.91 -7.83
N ASN A 144 -27.39 2.94 -8.07
CA ASN A 144 -27.90 2.73 -9.41
C ASN A 144 -27.56 3.93 -10.31
N ASP A 145 -27.18 3.61 -11.55
CA ASP A 145 -26.95 4.61 -12.58
C ASP A 145 -28.29 5.05 -13.16
N HIS A 146 -28.66 6.30 -12.87
CA HIS A 146 -29.88 6.93 -13.37
C HIS A 146 -29.61 7.93 -14.49
N THR A 147 -28.41 7.96 -15.08
CA THR A 147 -28.02 8.97 -16.08
C THR A 147 -29.05 9.09 -17.22
N ALA A 148 -29.54 7.96 -17.73
CA ALA A 148 -30.53 7.95 -18.81
C ALA A 148 -31.90 8.55 -18.40
N ASP A 149 -32.34 8.33 -17.15
CA ASP A 149 -33.59 8.90 -16.65
C ASP A 149 -33.46 10.40 -16.38
N ILE A 150 -32.28 10.83 -15.91
CA ILE A 150 -31.95 12.24 -15.70
C ILE A 150 -31.94 13.01 -17.02
N GLU A 151 -31.34 12.43 -18.06
CA GLU A 151 -31.29 13.01 -19.41
C GLU A 151 -32.67 13.09 -20.08
N ARG A 152 -33.53 12.09 -19.83
CA ARG A 152 -34.92 12.09 -20.32
C ARG A 152 -35.73 13.26 -19.74
N GLY A 153 -35.41 13.68 -18.52
CA GLY A 153 -36.10 14.75 -17.81
C GLY A 153 -37.57 14.42 -17.52
N GLY A 154 -38.39 15.46 -17.34
CA GLY A 154 -39.82 15.32 -17.01
C GLY A 154 -40.16 15.52 -15.53
N PHE A 155 -39.16 15.82 -14.70
CA PHE A 155 -39.34 16.12 -13.29
C PHE A 155 -39.64 17.62 -13.05
N GLY A 156 -40.36 17.93 -11.96
CA GLY A 156 -40.53 19.32 -11.52
C GLY A 156 -39.18 19.98 -11.21
N ALA A 157 -39.05 21.29 -11.43
CA ALA A 157 -37.77 22.00 -11.35
C ALA A 157 -36.99 21.75 -10.04
N HIS A 158 -37.68 21.74 -8.90
CA HIS A 158 -37.06 21.46 -7.60
C HIS A 158 -36.53 20.01 -7.50
N VAL A 159 -37.31 19.04 -7.99
CA VAL A 159 -36.93 17.61 -8.00
C VAL A 159 -35.73 17.40 -8.92
N GLN A 160 -35.70 18.06 -10.08
CA GLN A 160 -34.58 18.01 -11.00
C GLN A 160 -33.27 18.51 -10.37
N VAL A 161 -33.32 19.60 -9.58
CA VAL A 161 -32.13 20.11 -8.87
C VAL A 161 -31.59 19.08 -7.89
N CYS A 162 -32.47 18.46 -7.08
CA CYS A 162 -32.09 17.42 -6.13
C CYS A 162 -31.49 16.18 -6.83
N ILE A 163 -32.12 15.74 -7.92
CA ILE A 163 -31.65 14.63 -8.76
C ILE A 163 -30.24 14.91 -9.31
N ASN A 164 -30.01 16.11 -9.87
CA ASN A 164 -28.72 16.50 -10.42
C ASN A 164 -27.64 16.55 -9.33
N MET A 165 -27.99 17.04 -8.13
CA MET A 165 -27.09 17.06 -6.98
C MET A 165 -26.71 15.64 -6.53
N ARG A 166 -27.70 14.74 -6.41
CA ARG A 166 -27.46 13.32 -6.10
C ARG A 166 -26.52 12.68 -7.12
N ALA A 167 -26.78 12.88 -8.42
CA ALA A 167 -25.96 12.29 -9.49
C ALA A 167 -24.50 12.78 -9.41
N LYS A 168 -24.29 14.08 -9.17
CA LYS A 168 -22.95 14.63 -8.95
C LYS A 168 -22.25 13.97 -7.76
N LEU A 169 -22.92 13.89 -6.61
CA LEU A 169 -22.34 13.29 -5.40
C LEU A 169 -22.04 11.80 -5.58
N ALA A 170 -22.92 11.05 -6.25
CA ALA A 170 -22.70 9.64 -6.57
C ALA A 170 -21.44 9.44 -7.44
N SER A 171 -21.21 10.35 -8.38
CA SER A 171 -19.98 10.37 -9.20
C SER A 171 -18.72 10.71 -8.38
N GLU A 172 -18.80 11.68 -7.46
CA GLU A 172 -17.70 12.01 -6.54
C GLU A 172 -17.35 10.85 -5.61
N VAL A 173 -18.36 10.19 -5.02
CA VAL A 173 -18.20 8.97 -4.22
C VAL A 173 -17.53 7.86 -5.03
N THR A 174 -17.98 7.63 -6.26
CA THR A 174 -17.40 6.61 -7.16
C THR A 174 -15.94 6.93 -7.47
N THR A 175 -15.63 8.18 -7.78
CA THR A 175 -14.25 8.65 -8.02
C THR A 175 -13.36 8.44 -6.80
N ASN A 176 -13.83 8.76 -5.59
CA ASN A 176 -13.07 8.57 -4.37
C ASN A 176 -12.91 7.08 -4.01
N HIS A 177 -13.91 6.23 -4.28
CA HIS A 177 -13.81 4.78 -4.15
C HIS A 177 -12.75 4.22 -5.10
N ASP A 178 -12.75 4.60 -6.37
CA ASP A 178 -11.73 4.16 -7.33
C ASP A 178 -10.33 4.64 -6.95
N THR A 179 -10.23 5.85 -6.40
CA THR A 179 -8.96 6.37 -5.89
C THR A 179 -8.49 5.60 -4.63
N LEU A 180 -9.42 5.10 -3.81
CA LEU A 180 -9.08 4.24 -2.68
C LEU A 180 -8.49 2.90 -3.14
N LYS A 181 -8.99 2.29 -4.24
CA LYS A 181 -8.46 1.04 -4.80
C LYS A 181 -6.97 1.13 -5.14
N VAL A 182 -6.52 2.29 -5.62
CA VAL A 182 -5.10 2.51 -5.95
C VAL A 182 -4.26 3.01 -4.76
N THR A 183 -4.89 3.35 -3.63
CA THR A 183 -4.20 3.92 -2.46
C THR A 183 -3.19 2.95 -1.85
N GLN A 184 -3.51 1.66 -1.80
CA GLN A 184 -2.57 0.64 -1.33
C GLN A 184 -1.25 0.70 -2.13
N LYS A 185 -1.34 0.78 -3.47
CA LYS A 185 -0.17 0.91 -4.34
C LYS A 185 0.64 2.19 -4.02
N VAL A 186 -0.02 3.32 -3.80
CA VAL A 186 0.64 4.58 -3.43
C VAL A 186 1.42 4.44 -2.12
N CYS A 187 0.85 3.76 -1.13
CA CYS A 187 1.53 3.47 0.14
C CYS A 187 2.77 2.57 -0.08
N ILE A 188 2.65 1.51 -0.88
CA ILE A 188 3.76 0.61 -1.20
C ILE A 188 4.87 1.32 -1.98
N ASP A 189 4.52 2.17 -2.95
CA ASP A 189 5.47 3.00 -3.70
C ASP A 189 6.23 3.97 -2.76
N THR A 190 5.56 4.47 -1.72
CA THR A 190 6.19 5.30 -0.67
C THR A 190 7.18 4.48 0.16
N LEU A 191 6.80 3.27 0.60
CA LEU A 191 7.70 2.36 1.31
C LEU A 191 8.94 2.03 0.47
N ALA A 192 8.76 1.78 -0.83
CA ALA A 192 9.84 1.53 -1.78
C ALA A 192 10.82 2.72 -1.86
N SER A 193 10.28 3.94 -1.96
CA SER A 193 11.10 5.17 -1.99
C SER A 193 11.92 5.34 -0.71
N VAL A 194 11.30 5.11 0.46
CA VAL A 194 12.01 5.20 1.75
C VAL A 194 13.06 4.10 1.88
N CYS A 195 12.74 2.87 1.49
CA CYS A 195 13.70 1.76 1.44
C CYS A 195 14.95 2.12 0.63
N ARG A 196 14.76 2.72 -0.54
CA ARG A 196 15.85 3.15 -1.42
C ARG A 196 16.72 4.20 -0.75
N MET A 197 16.11 5.19 -0.11
CA MET A 197 16.81 6.25 0.62
C MET A 197 17.65 5.69 1.76
N ILE A 198 17.06 4.86 2.63
CA ILE A 198 17.75 4.22 3.75
C ILE A 198 18.89 3.33 3.24
N SER A 199 18.65 2.53 2.19
CA SER A 199 19.66 1.63 1.62
C SER A 199 20.87 2.39 1.08
N LEU A 200 20.65 3.46 0.31
CA LEU A 200 21.73 4.28 -0.26
C LEU A 200 22.51 5.03 0.82
N ALA A 201 21.82 5.64 1.79
CA ALA A 201 22.47 6.36 2.89
C ALA A 201 23.36 5.42 3.71
N ASN A 202 22.89 4.21 3.97
CA ASN A 202 23.69 3.20 4.67
C ASN A 202 24.91 2.75 3.86
N LEU A 203 24.75 2.45 2.57
CA LEU A 203 25.88 2.12 1.71
C LEU A 203 26.91 3.25 1.68
N GLN A 204 26.49 4.52 1.63
CA GLN A 204 27.42 5.65 1.72
C GLN A 204 28.25 5.67 3.01
N MET A 205 27.72 5.16 4.13
CA MET A 205 28.44 5.14 5.40
C MET A 205 29.37 3.94 5.57
N ILE A 206 28.98 2.76 5.07
CA ILE A 206 29.69 1.52 5.39
C ILE A 206 30.44 0.89 4.21
N PHE A 207 30.17 1.32 2.98
CA PHE A 207 30.79 0.73 1.80
C PHE A 207 32.27 1.10 1.75
N PRO A 208 33.17 0.15 1.43
CA PRO A 208 34.60 0.38 1.50
C PRO A 208 35.10 1.27 0.34
N ASP A 209 36.17 2.02 0.61
CA ASP A 209 36.81 2.90 -0.36
C ASP A 209 37.32 2.16 -1.61
N ASN A 210 37.46 2.90 -2.71
CA ASN A 210 37.94 2.38 -3.99
C ASN A 210 39.30 1.64 -3.89
N GLN A 211 40.15 2.03 -2.94
CA GLN A 211 41.42 1.35 -2.73
C GLN A 211 41.24 -0.12 -2.30
N PHE A 212 40.17 -0.45 -1.58
CA PHE A 212 39.89 -1.81 -1.11
C PHE A 212 39.79 -2.80 -2.28
N TYR A 213 38.99 -2.49 -3.29
CA TYR A 213 38.76 -3.35 -4.46
C TYR A 213 39.88 -3.32 -5.50
N ARG A 214 40.80 -2.36 -5.41
CA ARG A 214 41.97 -2.29 -6.30
C ARG A 214 43.18 -3.06 -5.79
N ARG A 215 43.19 -3.43 -4.50
CA ARG A 215 44.28 -4.23 -3.93
C ARG A 215 44.34 -5.58 -4.65
N SER A 216 45.56 -5.96 -5.03
CA SER A 216 45.82 -7.28 -5.60
C SER A 216 46.20 -8.21 -4.46
N SER A 217 45.34 -9.18 -4.17
CA SER A 217 45.65 -10.29 -3.26
C SER A 217 45.96 -11.52 -4.10
N PHE A 218 47.06 -12.21 -3.79
CA PHE A 218 47.43 -13.47 -4.44
C PHE A 218 46.48 -14.63 -4.07
N ASN A 219 45.86 -14.55 -2.89
CA ASN A 219 44.88 -15.52 -2.44
C ASN A 219 43.48 -14.99 -2.76
N GLY A 220 42.66 -15.83 -3.40
CA GLY A 220 41.26 -15.52 -3.66
C GLY A 220 40.47 -15.31 -2.36
N PRO A 221 39.32 -14.61 -2.41
CA PRO A 221 38.54 -14.32 -1.23
C PRO A 221 37.90 -15.60 -0.67
N GLU A 222 38.24 -15.96 0.57
CA GLU A 222 37.60 -17.08 1.29
C GLU A 222 36.31 -16.66 2.01
N LYS A 223 36.15 -15.36 2.28
CA LYS A 223 35.06 -14.79 3.10
C LYS A 223 34.55 -13.48 2.50
N PRO A 224 33.28 -13.13 2.73
CA PRO A 224 32.77 -11.82 2.36
C PRO A 224 33.50 -10.70 3.12
N SER A 225 33.50 -9.51 2.53
CA SER A 225 34.13 -8.31 3.10
C SER A 225 33.54 -7.97 4.47
N SER A 226 34.31 -7.32 5.33
CA SER A 226 33.84 -6.95 6.69
C SER A 226 32.56 -6.11 6.68
N TYR A 227 32.43 -5.16 5.75
CA TYR A 227 31.20 -4.34 5.65
C TYR A 227 29.96 -5.16 5.31
N VAL A 228 30.10 -6.30 4.62
CA VAL A 228 28.98 -7.18 4.28
C VAL A 228 28.36 -7.76 5.55
N SER A 229 29.18 -8.06 6.57
CA SER A 229 28.64 -8.51 7.86
C SER A 229 27.79 -7.42 8.52
N THR A 230 28.19 -6.14 8.41
CA THR A 230 27.42 -4.97 8.86
C THR A 230 26.19 -4.69 7.98
N TYR A 231 26.30 -4.95 6.67
CA TYR A 231 25.23 -4.75 5.70
C TYR A 231 24.16 -5.84 5.80
N LEU A 232 24.54 -7.09 6.03
CA LEU A 232 23.64 -8.24 5.99
C LEU A 232 23.14 -8.69 7.35
N GLY A 233 24.00 -8.72 8.37
CA GLY A 233 23.73 -9.52 9.58
C GLY A 233 24.72 -10.64 9.70
N ALA A 234 25.34 -10.76 10.88
CA ALA A 234 25.89 -12.05 11.27
C ALA A 234 24.71 -12.97 11.64
N ILE A 235 24.52 -14.06 10.90
CA ILE A 235 23.68 -15.19 11.34
C ILE A 235 24.44 -15.88 12.48
N SER A 236 24.43 -15.27 13.67
CA SER A 236 25.09 -15.82 14.84
C SER A 236 24.04 -16.16 15.87
N ASN A 237 23.95 -17.44 16.22
CA ASN A 237 23.15 -17.99 17.33
C ASN A 237 23.67 -17.53 18.71
N ARG A 238 24.16 -16.30 18.84
CA ARG A 238 24.57 -15.71 20.12
C ARG A 238 23.75 -14.46 20.37
N ALA A 239 22.80 -14.61 21.28
CA ALA A 239 22.23 -13.53 22.07
C ALA A 239 23.37 -12.82 22.83
N SER A 240 24.02 -11.84 22.22
CA SER A 240 24.62 -10.68 22.87
C SER A 240 25.33 -9.82 21.83
N ILE A 241 25.05 -8.51 21.86
CA ILE A 241 25.52 -7.42 20.98
C ILE A 241 24.64 -7.19 19.74
N VAL A 242 23.65 -6.30 19.92
CA VAL A 242 22.79 -5.75 18.87
C VAL A 242 23.57 -4.71 18.06
N TYR A 243 24.27 -5.16 17.02
CA TYR A 243 24.47 -4.32 15.85
C TYR A 243 23.34 -4.69 14.88
N THR A 244 22.28 -3.88 14.84
CA THR A 244 21.19 -4.08 13.87
C THR A 244 21.77 -3.85 12.48
N THR A 245 21.95 -4.92 11.72
CA THR A 245 22.52 -4.88 10.37
C THR A 245 21.47 -4.47 9.36
N ILE A 246 21.87 -3.92 8.22
CA ILE A 246 20.94 -3.19 7.33
C ILE A 246 19.91 -4.10 6.67
N LEU A 247 20.29 -5.31 6.26
CA LEU A 247 19.36 -6.26 5.65
C LEU A 247 18.44 -6.91 6.71
N ASP A 248 18.94 -7.18 7.92
CA ASP A 248 18.07 -7.57 9.04
C ASP A 248 17.21 -6.40 9.57
N ALA A 249 17.63 -5.14 9.40
CA ALA A 249 16.84 -3.98 9.80
C ALA A 249 15.74 -3.68 8.77
N ILE A 250 16.03 -3.89 7.48
CA ILE A 250 15.15 -3.53 6.38
C ILE A 250 14.27 -4.72 5.98
N LEU A 251 14.87 -5.82 5.55
CA LEU A 251 14.17 -6.92 4.90
C LEU A 251 13.55 -7.89 5.92
N SER A 252 14.23 -8.21 7.02
CA SER A 252 13.67 -9.15 8.02
C SER A 252 12.32 -8.69 8.60
N PRO A 253 12.12 -7.43 8.99
CA PRO A 253 10.82 -6.96 9.48
C PRO A 253 9.73 -7.08 8.43
N VAL A 254 10.04 -6.83 7.15
CA VAL A 254 9.09 -7.01 6.04
C VAL A 254 8.72 -8.49 5.92
N LEU A 255 9.71 -9.37 5.90
CA LEU A 255 9.50 -10.82 5.80
C LEU A 255 8.73 -11.42 6.99
N ALA A 256 8.87 -10.83 8.17
CA ALA A 256 8.15 -11.25 9.38
C ALA A 256 6.70 -10.76 9.42
N THR A 257 6.35 -9.74 8.62
CA THR A 257 5.06 -9.04 8.72
C THR A 257 4.16 -9.21 7.50
N THR A 258 4.71 -9.66 6.36
CA THR A 258 3.92 -9.93 5.15
C THR A 258 4.31 -11.24 4.46
N GLU A 259 3.30 -11.95 3.98
CA GLU A 259 3.46 -13.11 3.07
C GLU A 259 3.44 -12.69 1.59
N ASP A 260 3.27 -11.40 1.29
CA ASP A 260 3.30 -10.87 -0.07
C ASP A 260 4.72 -10.94 -0.65
N HIS A 261 4.91 -11.88 -1.57
CA HIS A 261 6.19 -12.10 -2.23
C HIS A 261 6.57 -10.99 -3.21
N HIS A 262 5.61 -10.21 -3.73
CA HIS A 262 5.89 -9.08 -4.61
C HIS A 262 6.55 -7.95 -3.83
N ILE A 263 6.02 -7.63 -2.65
CA ILE A 263 6.60 -6.62 -1.76
C ILE A 263 7.99 -7.08 -1.29
N SER A 264 8.12 -8.33 -0.84
CA SER A 264 9.41 -8.89 -0.41
C SER A 264 10.47 -8.86 -1.51
N ASN A 265 10.09 -9.24 -2.75
CA ASN A 265 10.98 -9.16 -3.90
C ASN A 265 11.32 -7.73 -4.31
N MET A 266 10.37 -6.79 -4.18
CA MET A 266 10.60 -5.37 -4.45
C MET A 266 11.65 -4.81 -3.50
N ILE A 267 11.54 -5.07 -2.20
CA ILE A 267 12.50 -4.62 -1.19
C ILE A 267 13.89 -5.21 -1.45
N LEU A 268 13.99 -6.54 -1.66
CA LEU A 268 15.26 -7.19 -2.02
C LEU A 268 15.88 -6.55 -3.28
N LYS A 269 15.06 -6.32 -4.31
CA LYS A 269 15.50 -5.68 -5.55
C LYS A 269 16.05 -4.29 -5.29
N ILE A 270 15.34 -3.45 -4.53
CA ILE A 270 15.77 -2.10 -4.21
C ILE A 270 17.13 -2.12 -3.51
N MET A 271 17.31 -2.98 -2.51
CA MET A 271 18.57 -3.07 -1.77
C MET A 271 19.75 -3.43 -2.67
N CYS A 272 19.61 -4.49 -3.47
CA CYS A 272 20.64 -4.91 -4.42
C CYS A 272 20.90 -3.88 -5.52
N GLU A 273 19.86 -3.20 -6.03
CA GLU A 273 20.02 -2.11 -7.01
C GLU A 273 20.71 -0.90 -6.39
N CYS A 274 20.44 -0.55 -5.13
CA CYS A 274 21.16 0.52 -4.43
C CYS A 274 22.65 0.20 -4.28
N TRP A 275 22.99 -1.07 -4.03
CA TRP A 275 24.38 -1.54 -3.95
C TRP A 275 25.09 -1.35 -5.30
N LEU A 276 24.46 -1.78 -6.40
CA LEU A 276 24.99 -1.57 -7.75
C LEU A 276 25.07 -0.09 -8.13
N ASP A 277 24.04 0.70 -7.82
CA ASP A 277 24.02 2.14 -8.10
C ASP A 277 25.11 2.86 -7.30
N HIS A 278 25.37 2.47 -6.05
CA HIS A 278 26.45 3.04 -5.26
C HIS A 278 27.82 2.78 -5.90
N ILE A 279 28.08 1.56 -6.36
CA ILE A 279 29.31 1.20 -7.08
C ILE A 279 29.46 2.04 -8.36
N TYR A 280 28.37 2.18 -9.12
CA TYR A 280 28.35 2.91 -10.38
C TYR A 280 28.57 4.42 -10.19
N MET A 281 27.83 5.05 -9.27
CA MET A 281 27.90 6.49 -9.04
C MET A 281 29.27 6.93 -8.51
N ASN A 282 29.93 6.06 -7.72
CA ASN A 282 31.28 6.30 -7.22
C ASN A 282 32.39 5.90 -8.21
N LYS A 283 32.04 5.41 -9.41
CA LYS A 283 32.98 5.00 -10.47
C LYS A 283 34.08 4.08 -9.93
N MET A 284 33.66 3.10 -9.14
CA MET A 284 34.58 2.18 -8.48
C MET A 284 35.35 1.36 -9.50
N LYS A 285 36.65 1.14 -9.25
CA LYS A 285 37.50 0.33 -10.11
C LYS A 285 37.90 -0.93 -9.37
N PHE A 286 37.97 -2.04 -10.10
CA PHE A 286 38.20 -3.35 -9.53
C PHE A 286 39.47 -3.95 -10.11
N SER A 287 40.31 -4.55 -9.25
CA SER A 287 41.28 -5.55 -9.68
C SER A 287 40.53 -6.87 -9.92
N GLN A 288 41.21 -7.85 -10.52
CA GLN A 288 40.64 -9.20 -10.68
C GLN A 288 40.25 -9.81 -9.32
N SER A 289 41.11 -9.69 -8.30
CA SER A 289 40.79 -10.14 -6.94
C SER A 289 39.64 -9.34 -6.31
N GLY A 290 39.56 -8.03 -6.58
CA GLY A 290 38.44 -7.20 -6.12
C GLY A 290 37.10 -7.56 -6.76
N ALA A 291 37.09 -7.95 -8.03
CA ALA A 291 35.88 -8.43 -8.71
C ALA A 291 35.42 -9.79 -8.14
N TYR A 292 36.35 -10.70 -7.83
CA TYR A 292 36.03 -11.93 -7.08
C TYR A 292 35.49 -11.63 -5.66
N GLN A 293 36.05 -10.63 -4.98
CA GLN A 293 35.55 -10.22 -3.66
C GLN A 293 34.11 -9.69 -3.77
N LEU A 294 33.82 -8.86 -4.77
CA LEU A 294 32.46 -8.35 -5.00
C LEU A 294 31.47 -9.48 -5.32
N LEU A 295 31.87 -10.49 -6.10
CA LEU A 295 31.04 -11.68 -6.33
C LEU A 295 30.74 -12.43 -5.04
N THR A 296 31.74 -12.57 -4.16
CA THR A 296 31.58 -13.21 -2.86
C THR A 296 30.64 -12.40 -1.97
N ASP A 297 30.75 -11.08 -2.01
CA ASP A 297 29.90 -10.16 -1.28
C ASP A 297 28.44 -10.25 -1.79
N PHE A 298 28.19 -10.31 -3.10
CA PHE A 298 26.84 -10.53 -3.63
C PHE A 298 26.28 -11.92 -3.32
N ALA A 299 27.11 -12.96 -3.39
CA ALA A 299 26.69 -14.33 -3.09
C ALA A 299 26.22 -14.48 -1.62
N SER A 300 26.76 -13.66 -0.72
CA SER A 300 26.37 -13.67 0.68
C SER A 300 24.90 -13.27 0.91
N VAL A 301 24.28 -12.47 0.02
CA VAL A 301 22.83 -12.18 0.06
C VAL A 301 22.02 -13.46 -0.16
N THR A 302 22.42 -14.26 -1.15
CA THR A 302 21.80 -15.56 -1.43
C THR A 302 21.97 -16.51 -0.25
N THR A 303 23.18 -16.57 0.33
CA THR A 303 23.46 -17.38 1.53
C THR A 303 22.60 -16.93 2.72
N TRP A 304 22.40 -15.62 2.90
CA TRP A 304 21.51 -15.09 3.93
C TRP A 304 20.06 -15.54 3.68
N LEU A 305 19.56 -15.40 2.45
CA LEU A 305 18.22 -15.87 2.08
C LEU A 305 18.04 -17.37 2.27
N VAL A 306 19.06 -18.20 2.04
CA VAL A 306 18.98 -19.66 2.26
C VAL A 306 18.89 -20.02 3.74
N ASN A 307 19.51 -19.22 4.61
CA ASN A 307 19.61 -19.50 6.05
C ASN A 307 18.63 -18.69 6.91
N CYS A 308 17.90 -17.74 6.33
CA CYS A 308 16.93 -16.90 7.02
C CYS A 308 15.80 -17.76 7.65
N PRO A 309 15.61 -17.76 8.99
CA PRO A 309 14.67 -18.68 9.64
C PRO A 309 13.21 -18.22 9.56
N ILE A 310 12.98 -16.93 9.38
CA ILE A 310 11.64 -16.32 9.41
C ILE A 310 10.84 -16.54 8.12
N ILE A 311 11.50 -16.91 7.00
CA ILE A 311 10.81 -17.09 5.73
C ILE A 311 10.34 -18.53 5.50
N THR A 312 9.11 -18.65 5.00
CA THR A 312 8.55 -19.92 4.55
C THR A 312 9.34 -20.51 3.38
N GLN A 313 9.25 -21.83 3.18
CA GLN A 313 9.91 -22.49 2.05
C GLN A 313 9.44 -21.94 0.69
N HIS A 314 8.16 -21.57 0.60
CA HIS A 314 7.60 -20.95 -0.60
C HIS A 314 8.23 -19.58 -0.87
N MET A 315 8.22 -18.68 0.12
CA MET A 315 8.82 -17.34 0.01
C MET A 315 10.31 -17.43 -0.37
N ARG A 316 11.06 -18.32 0.28
CA ARG A 316 12.47 -18.57 -0.02
C ARG A 316 12.69 -18.96 -1.48
N LYS A 317 11.90 -19.91 -1.99
CA LYS A 317 12.00 -20.37 -3.39
C LYS A 317 11.69 -19.25 -4.38
N VAL A 318 10.74 -18.38 -4.06
CA VAL A 318 10.35 -17.24 -4.91
C VAL A 318 11.45 -16.16 -4.89
N MET A 319 11.96 -15.78 -3.72
CA MET A 319 12.98 -14.74 -3.59
C MET A 319 14.34 -15.14 -4.17
N LEU A 320 14.76 -16.40 -4.05
CA LEU A 320 15.99 -16.88 -4.67
C LEU A 320 15.97 -16.84 -6.20
N LYS A 321 14.79 -16.73 -6.81
CA LYS A 321 14.62 -16.58 -8.27
C LYS A 321 14.57 -15.13 -8.72
N ASN A 322 14.65 -14.16 -7.80
CA ASN A 322 14.62 -12.76 -8.12
C ASN A 322 15.74 -12.40 -9.11
N GLU A 323 15.38 -11.70 -10.19
CA GLU A 323 16.32 -11.36 -11.26
C GLU A 323 17.48 -10.48 -10.78
N VAL A 324 17.28 -9.73 -9.70
CA VAL A 324 18.31 -8.85 -9.14
C VAL A 324 19.54 -9.64 -8.68
N LEU A 325 19.35 -10.84 -8.14
CA LEU A 325 20.45 -11.69 -7.67
C LEU A 325 21.31 -12.16 -8.85
N ARG A 326 20.65 -12.59 -9.94
CA ARG A 326 21.31 -12.94 -11.21
C ARG A 326 22.03 -11.75 -11.82
N ARG A 327 21.46 -10.54 -11.70
CA ARG A 327 22.07 -9.29 -12.19
C ARG A 327 23.33 -8.94 -11.39
N CYS A 328 23.28 -9.00 -10.07
CA CYS A 328 24.45 -8.78 -9.20
C CYS A 328 25.60 -9.74 -9.55
N GLU A 329 25.29 -11.04 -9.69
CA GLU A 329 26.27 -12.03 -10.13
C GLU A 329 26.82 -11.71 -11.54
N GLY A 330 25.94 -11.37 -12.49
CA GLY A 330 26.32 -11.01 -13.85
C GLY A 330 27.29 -9.82 -13.89
N VAL A 331 27.04 -8.78 -13.11
CA VAL A 331 27.95 -7.62 -12.99
C VAL A 331 29.32 -8.05 -12.47
N GLY A 332 29.38 -8.85 -11.41
CA GLY A 332 30.65 -9.33 -10.88
C GLY A 332 31.43 -10.20 -11.88
N ARG A 333 30.74 -11.04 -12.66
CA ARG A 333 31.36 -11.85 -13.73
C ARG A 333 31.85 -11.00 -14.91
N LEU A 334 31.13 -9.94 -15.27
CA LEU A 334 31.55 -9.02 -16.34
C LEU A 334 32.84 -8.29 -15.97
N LEU A 335 33.01 -7.89 -14.70
CA LEU A 335 34.24 -7.24 -14.22
C LEU A 335 35.48 -8.13 -14.27
N LEU A 336 35.30 -9.46 -14.37
CA LEU A 336 36.40 -10.41 -14.51
C LEU A 336 36.86 -10.62 -15.95
N ARG A 337 36.11 -10.10 -16.94
CA ARG A 337 36.47 -10.25 -18.35
C ARG A 337 37.53 -9.22 -18.77
N SER A 338 38.40 -9.63 -19.67
CA SER A 338 39.39 -8.73 -20.25
C SER A 338 38.73 -7.73 -21.21
N PRO A 339 39.22 -6.48 -21.30
CA PRO A 339 38.72 -5.52 -22.30
C PRO A 339 38.84 -6.10 -23.71
N GLY A 340 37.72 -6.22 -24.45
CA GLY A 340 37.68 -6.67 -25.85
C GLY A 340 37.15 -8.09 -26.10
N GLU A 341 36.77 -8.84 -25.06
CA GLU A 341 36.20 -10.18 -25.22
C GLU A 341 34.74 -10.11 -25.75
N GLN A 342 34.46 -10.67 -26.93
CA GLN A 342 33.14 -10.55 -27.58
C GLN A 342 32.04 -11.34 -26.85
N LEU A 343 30.91 -10.66 -26.60
CA LEU A 343 29.70 -11.25 -26.02
C LEU A 343 28.98 -12.16 -27.03
N LYS A 344 28.73 -13.42 -26.69
CA LYS A 344 27.79 -14.25 -27.46
C LYS A 344 26.37 -13.69 -27.28
N MET A 345 25.72 -13.35 -28.40
CA MET A 345 24.46 -12.61 -28.51
C MET A 345 23.27 -13.16 -27.70
N ASN A 346 23.35 -14.41 -27.23
CA ASN A 346 22.32 -15.03 -26.37
C ASN A 346 22.37 -14.54 -24.91
N GLU A 347 23.47 -13.93 -24.44
CA GLU A 347 23.60 -13.33 -23.09
C GLU A 347 23.09 -11.88 -23.02
N ILE A 348 22.84 -11.25 -24.18
CA ILE A 348 22.55 -9.81 -24.29
C ILE A 348 21.06 -9.50 -24.02
N LYS A 349 20.14 -10.41 -24.37
CA LYS A 349 18.70 -10.21 -24.17
C LYS A 349 18.28 -10.13 -22.69
N ALA A 350 19.05 -10.71 -21.76
CA ALA A 350 18.80 -10.63 -20.32
C ALA A 350 19.33 -9.33 -19.67
N ASN A 351 20.18 -8.57 -20.38
CA ASN A 351 21.01 -7.49 -19.84
C ASN A 351 20.77 -6.15 -20.56
N GLY A 352 19.63 -5.97 -21.22
CA GLY A 352 19.35 -4.78 -22.05
C GLY A 352 19.47 -3.42 -21.33
N SER A 353 19.21 -3.36 -20.01
CA SER A 353 19.43 -2.12 -19.23
C SER A 353 20.83 -2.01 -18.61
N VAL A 354 21.64 -3.07 -18.70
CA VAL A 354 23.00 -3.16 -18.13
C VAL A 354 24.01 -2.52 -19.08
N LEU A 355 23.81 -2.64 -20.39
CA LEU A 355 24.74 -2.12 -21.40
C LEU A 355 24.75 -0.59 -21.50
N SER A 356 23.62 0.11 -21.30
CA SER A 356 23.61 1.58 -21.39
C SER A 356 24.37 2.28 -20.26
N LYS A 357 24.58 1.59 -19.13
CA LYS A 357 25.35 2.13 -17.98
C LYS A 357 26.82 1.68 -17.99
N ILE A 358 27.19 0.60 -18.67
CA ILE A 358 28.55 0.00 -18.55
C ILE A 358 29.55 0.51 -19.60
N VAL A 359 29.13 1.16 -20.68
CA VAL A 359 30.07 1.65 -21.74
C VAL A 359 31.07 2.72 -21.24
N HIS A 360 30.95 3.19 -20.00
CA HIS A 360 31.85 4.21 -19.41
C HIS A 360 32.49 3.85 -18.06
N LEU A 361 32.41 2.58 -17.62
CA LEU A 361 33.31 2.04 -16.58
C LEU A 361 34.57 1.49 -17.25
#